data_AF-A0A376NTY0-F1
#
_entry.id   AF-A0A376NTY0-F1
#
_cell.length_a   1.000
_cell.length_b   1.000
_cell.length_c   1.000
_cell.angle_alpha   90.00
_cell.angle_beta   90.00
_cell.angle_gamma   90.00
#
_symmetry.space_group_name_H-M   'P 1'
#
loop_
_entity.id
_entity.type
_entity.pdbx_description
1 polymer ?
#
loop_
_entity_poly.entity_id
_entity_poly.type
_entity_poly.pdbx_seq_one_letter_code
_entity_poly.pdbx_strand_id
1 'polypeptide(L)' 'MIGLKLFERVRGRLHPTVQGLRLFEEVQRSWYGLDRIVSAAESLREFRQGELSIACLPVFSQSFLPQLLQPFLARYPESA' A
#
# COMPACT_ATOMS: atom_id res chain seq x y z
N MET A 1 4.43 -33.11 -9.47
CA MET A 1 5.69 -32.34 -9.60
C MET A 1 5.67 -31.67 -10.95
N ILE A 2 5.70 -30.33 -11.02
CA ILE A 2 5.52 -29.61 -12.29
C ILE A 2 6.81 -29.76 -13.08
N GLY A 3 6.82 -30.60 -14.13
CA GLY A 3 7.99 -30.96 -14.93
C GLY A 3 8.46 -29.85 -15.88
N LEU A 4 8.56 -28.61 -15.39
CA LEU A 4 8.95 -27.45 -16.19
C LEU A 4 10.46 -27.26 -16.16
N LYS A 5 11.08 -27.15 -17.34
CA LYS A 5 12.48 -26.79 -17.48
C LYS A 5 12.56 -25.28 -17.63
N LEU A 6 12.74 -24.56 -16.53
CA LEU A 6 12.75 -23.08 -16.52
C LEU A 6 14.07 -22.50 -17.02
N PHE A 7 15.15 -23.28 -16.93
CA PHE A 7 16.49 -22.87 -17.35
C PHE A 7 17.17 -23.98 -18.12
N GLU A 8 18.07 -23.57 -19.01
CA GLU A 8 18.98 -24.45 -19.71
C GLU A 8 20.41 -23.92 -19.63
N ARG A 9 21.39 -24.82 -19.76
CA ARG A 9 22.80 -24.45 -19.74
C ARG A 9 23.33 -24.46 -21.16
N VAL A 10 23.72 -23.28 -21.65
CA VAL A 10 24.32 -23.11 -22.97
C VAL A 10 25.73 -22.55 -22.78
N ARG A 11 26.75 -23.29 -23.23
CA ARG A 11 28.17 -22.90 -23.13
C ARG A 11 28.58 -22.45 -21.72
N GLY A 12 28.14 -23.21 -20.71
CA GLY A 12 28.45 -22.93 -19.31
C GLY A 12 27.63 -21.81 -18.67
N ARG A 13 26.76 -21.11 -19.40
CA ARG A 13 25.87 -20.07 -18.86
C ARG A 13 24.46 -20.59 -18.68
N LEU A 14 23.76 -20.08 -17.67
CA LEU A 14 22.35 -20.40 -17.43
C LEU A 14 21.48 -19.42 -18.21
N HIS A 15 20.62 -19.94 -19.09
CA HIS A 15 19.68 -19.17 -19.89
C HIS A 15 18.24 -19.56 -19.49
N PRO A 16 17.33 -18.59 -19.31
CA PRO A 16 15.94 -18.90 -19.09
C PRO A 16 15.34 -19.51 -20.36
N THR A 17 14.48 -20.51 -20.20
CA THR A 17 13.69 -21.04 -21.30
C THR A 17 12.46 -20.18 -21.55
N VAL A 18 11.78 -20.39 -22.68
CA VAL A 18 10.49 -19.75 -22.97
C VAL A 18 9.46 -20.04 -21.85
N GLN A 19 9.46 -21.25 -21.30
CA GLN A 19 8.61 -21.61 -20.17
C GLN A 19 8.98 -20.83 -18.90
N GLY A 20 10.27 -20.63 -18.65
CA GLY A 20 10.79 -19.82 -17.55
C GLY A 20 10.35 -18.35 -17.66
N LEU A 21 10.48 -17.75 -18.83
CA LEU A 21 10.08 -16.37 -19.08
C LEU A 21 8.57 -16.17 -18.90
N ARG A 22 7.73 -17.07 -19.44
CA ARG A 22 6.27 -16.98 -19.26
C ARG A 22 5.85 -17.10 -17.80
N LEU A 23 6.48 -18.01 -17.05
CA LEU A 23 6.20 -18.13 -15.63
C LEU A 23 6.64 -16.87 -14.86
N PHE A 24 7.80 -16.31 -15.22
CA PHE A 24 8.28 -15.07 -14.64
C PHE A 24 7.28 -13.91 -14.84
N GLU A 25 6.73 -13.74 -16.04
CA GLU A 25 5.71 -12.73 -16.34
C GLU A 25 4.42 -12.92 -15.50
N GLU A 26 3.95 -14.16 -15.33
CA GLU A 26 2.77 -14.47 -14.52
C GLU A 26 3.01 -14.16 -13.03
N VAL A 27 4.19 -14.53 -12.53
CA VAL A 27 4.59 -14.24 -11.15
C VAL A 27 4.71 -12.73 -10.94
N GLN A 28 5.34 -11.99 -11.85
CA GLN A 28 5.42 -10.52 -11.75
C GLN A 28 4.05 -9.86 -11.70
N ARG A 29 3.09 -10.30 -12.53
CA ARG A 29 1.71 -9.78 -12.49
C ARG A 29 1.02 -10.09 -11.17
N SER A 30 1.21 -11.29 -10.63
CA SER A 30 0.65 -11.69 -9.33
C SER A 30 1.27 -10.92 -8.17
N TRP A 31 2.57 -10.63 -8.24
CA TRP A 31 3.29 -9.82 -7.24
C TRP A 31 2.76 -8.40 -7.14
N TYR A 32 2.39 -7.76 -8.25
CA TYR A 32 1.77 -6.43 -8.21
C TYR A 32 0.44 -6.44 -7.44
N GLY A 33 -0.35 -7.51 -7.56
CA GLY A 33 -1.56 -7.69 -6.76
C GLY A 33 -1.25 -7.83 -5.26
N LEU A 34 -0.22 -8.61 -4.92
CA LEU A 34 0.20 -8.81 -3.53
C LEU A 34 0.72 -7.50 -2.90
N ASP A 35 1.55 -6.75 -3.62
CA ASP A 35 2.11 -5.48 -3.16
C ASP A 35 1.01 -4.46 -2.85
N ARG A 36 -0.02 -4.39 -3.70
CA ARG A 36 -1.22 -3.58 -3.45
C ARG A 36 -2.00 -4.00 -2.20
N ILE A 37 -2.10 -5.30 -1.94
CA ILE A 37 -2.78 -5.81 -0.74
C ILE A 37 -1.99 -5.42 0.51
N VAL A 38 -0.66 -5.55 0.49
CA VAL A 38 0.21 -5.14 1.59
C VAL A 38 0.08 -3.64 1.83
N SER A 39 0.19 -2.82 0.79
CA SER A 39 0.02 -1.36 0.89
C SER A 39 -1.35 -0.97 1.44
N ALA A 40 -2.44 -1.62 0.98
CA ALA A 40 -3.78 -1.37 1.53
C ALA A 40 -3.89 -1.76 3.01
N ALA A 41 -3.28 -2.88 3.42
CA ALA A 41 -3.24 -3.30 4.82
C ALA A 41 -2.44 -2.32 5.69
N GLU A 42 -1.33 -1.77 5.17
CA GLU A 42 -0.55 -0.72 5.82
C GLU A 42 -1.35 0.57 5.95
N SER A 43 -2.01 1.03 4.88
CA SER A 43 -2.90 2.19 4.94
C SER A 43 -4.05 1.99 5.94
N LEU A 44 -4.64 0.79 6.04
CA LEU A 44 -5.67 0.49 7.06
C LEU A 44 -5.11 0.42 8.49
N ARG A 45 -3.83 0.13 8.65
CA ARG A 45 -3.14 0.20 9.94
C ARG A 45 -2.87 1.66 10.32
N GLU A 46 -2.47 2.48 9.36
CA GLU A 46 -2.18 3.91 9.53
C GLU A 46 -3.46 4.75 9.71
N PHE A 47 -4.53 4.46 8.97
CA PHE A 47 -5.85 5.12 9.10
C PHE A 47 -6.55 4.86 10.45
N ARG A 48 -5.98 4.03 11.33
CA ARG A 48 -6.56 3.74 12.64
C ARG A 48 -6.12 4.70 13.75
N GLN A 49 -5.32 5.72 13.46
CA GLN A 49 -4.99 6.78 14.42
C GLN A 49 -5.20 8.17 13.75
N GLY A 50 -6.38 8.77 13.97
CA GLY A 50 -6.52 10.24 13.93
C GLY A 50 -7.32 10.93 12.82
N GLU A 51 -8.14 10.26 12.02
CA GLU A 51 -8.99 11.00 11.07
C GLU A 51 -10.30 11.51 11.72
N LEU A 52 -10.47 12.83 11.80
CA LEU A 52 -11.72 13.50 12.21
C LEU A 52 -12.29 14.31 11.05
N SER A 53 -13.39 13.85 10.45
CA SER A 53 -14.14 14.59 9.43
C SER A 53 -15.17 15.53 10.07
N ILE A 54 -15.14 16.82 9.71
CA ILE A 54 -16.04 17.85 10.24
C ILE A 54 -16.78 18.56 9.11
N ALA A 55 -18.12 18.49 9.11
CA ALA A 55 -18.96 19.28 8.22
C ALA A 55 -19.38 20.59 8.92
N CYS A 56 -19.11 21.73 8.29
CA CYS A 56 -19.52 23.04 8.82
C CYS A 56 -19.72 24.07 7.70
N LEU A 57 -20.38 25.18 8.03
CA LEU A 57 -20.46 26.33 7.14
C LEU A 57 -19.06 26.96 6.96
N PRO A 58 -18.71 27.51 5.78
CA PRO A 58 -17.38 28.08 5.53
C PRO A 58 -16.92 29.14 6.55
N VAL A 59 -17.87 29.91 7.10
CA VAL A 59 -17.57 30.91 8.13
C VAL A 59 -17.03 30.28 9.43
N PHE A 60 -17.48 29.07 9.77
CA PHE A 60 -17.05 28.36 10.97
C PHE A 60 -15.71 27.65 10.78
N SER A 61 -15.37 27.20 9.58
CA SER A 61 -14.03 26.62 9.32
C SER A 61 -12.91 27.65 9.46
N GLN A 62 -13.21 28.92 9.18
CA GLN A 62 -12.23 30.00 9.23
C GLN A 62 -12.09 30.63 10.62
N SER A 63 -13.20 30.79 11.35
CA SER A 63 -13.21 31.60 12.58
C SER A 63 -13.37 30.78 13.86
N PHE A 64 -14.05 29.63 13.80
CA PHE A 64 -14.50 28.90 14.99
C PHE A 64 -13.75 27.58 15.20
N LEU A 65 -13.62 26.77 14.15
CA LEU A 65 -12.93 25.47 14.23
C LEU A 65 -11.47 25.56 14.69
N PRO A 66 -10.63 26.52 14.25
CA PRO A 66 -9.25 26.62 14.71
C PRO A 66 -9.13 26.79 16.24
N GLN A 67 -10.09 27.48 16.86
CA GLN A 67 -10.11 27.72 18.30
C GLN A 67 -10.51 26.47 19.09
N LEU A 68 -11.35 25.60 18.52
CA LEU A 68 -11.77 24.34 19.14
C LEU A 68 -10.78 23.19 18.90
N LEU A 69 -10.09 23.19 17.75
CA LEU A 69 -9.15 22.13 17.39
C LEU A 69 -7.89 22.17 18.28
N GLN A 70 -7.41 23.34 18.69
CA GLN A 70 -6.25 23.45 19.58
C GLN A 70 -6.42 22.67 20.91
N PRO A 71 -7.46 22.91 21.73
CA PRO A 71 -7.66 22.16 22.96
C PRO A 71 -8.02 20.69 22.70
N PHE A 72 -8.68 20.38 21.58
CA PHE A 72 -8.98 19.00 21.18
C PHE A 72 -7.71 18.19 20.90
N LEU A 73 -6.80 18.71 20.06
CA LEU A 73 -5.54 18.05 19.71
C LEU A 73 -4.59 17.95 20.92
N ALA A 74 -4.59 18.97 21.80
CA ALA A 74 -3.84 18.91 23.05
C ALA A 74 -4.38 17.85 24.03
N ARG A 75 -5.68 17.54 23.97
CA ARG A 75 -6.31 16.52 24.82
C ARG A 75 -6.18 15.11 24.23
N TYR A 76 -6.14 14.99 22.91
CA TYR A 76 -6.07 13.72 22.17
C TYR A 76 -4.92 13.73 21.15
N PRO A 77 -3.65 13.66 21.61
CA PRO A 77 -2.47 13.76 20.75
C PRO A 77 -2.32 12.58 19.78
N GLU A 78 -2.92 11.43 20.09
CA GLU A 78 -2.97 10.23 19.23
C GLU A 78 -3.96 10.38 18.06
N SER A 79 -4.71 11.48 18.02
CA SER A 79 -5.71 11.78 17.00
C SER A 79 -5.37 12.98 16.10
N ALA A 80 -4.14 13.50 16.24
CA ALA A 80 -3.56 14.57 15.44
C ALA A 80 -2.75 13.99 14.26
#